data_AF-A0A3N0D762-F1
#
_entry.id   AF-A0A3N0D762-F1
#
_cell.length_a   1.000
_cell.length_b   1.000
_cell.length_c   1.000
_cell.angle_alpha   90.00
_cell.angle_beta   90.00
_cell.angle_gamma   90.00
#
_symmetry.space_group_name_H-M   'P 1'
#
loop_
_entity.id
_entity.type
_entity.pdbx_description
1 polymer ?
#
loop_
_entity_poly.entity_id
_entity_poly.type
_entity_poly.pdbx_seq_one_letter_code
_entity_poly.pdbx_strand_id
1 'polypeptide(L)'
;MESSANASAGSPAASAPVRGRHRSPLPGPGPSNVARLMPWSSPEGEPCHLGTDDPGSHLSRFADEVEAGQLGVGRQVLLDAGKVLADPMSPYGEVRYAGLRLAECLADAVRVAESGGMRLSGPGGRPDERTDEGGDRDGGEDREDVPRVVAESGGARTVKEPQGR
;
A
#
# COMPACT_ATOMS: atom_id res chain seq x y z
N MET A 1 67.07 -55.28 -18.70
CA MET A 1 68.00 -54.29 -19.26
C MET A 1 67.20 -53.01 -19.39
N GLU A 2 67.02 -52.34 -18.24
CA GLU A 2 67.78 -51.13 -17.86
C GLU A 2 67.39 -49.96 -18.79
N SER A 3 66.47 -49.10 -18.36
CA SER A 3 66.73 -47.95 -17.48
C SER A 3 67.76 -46.99 -18.09
N SER A 4 67.28 -45.84 -18.54
CA SER A 4 68.07 -44.61 -18.47
C SER A 4 67.13 -43.42 -18.29
N ALA A 5 67.39 -42.75 -17.19
CA ALA A 5 66.80 -41.51 -16.77
C ALA A 5 67.16 -40.38 -17.74
N ASN A 6 66.33 -39.34 -17.75
CA ASN A 6 66.91 -38.02 -17.64
C ASN A 6 66.04 -37.13 -16.76
N ALA A 7 66.69 -36.55 -15.76
CA ALA A 7 66.13 -35.55 -14.86
C ALA A 7 66.59 -34.17 -15.33
N SER A 8 65.72 -33.16 -15.28
CA SER A 8 66.15 -31.86 -14.76
C SER A 8 64.95 -30.96 -14.46
N ALA A 9 65.07 -30.29 -13.33
CA ALA A 9 64.10 -29.44 -12.69
C ALA A 9 64.08 -28.02 -13.29
N GLY A 10 62.98 -27.31 -13.04
CA GLY A 10 62.86 -25.88 -13.32
C GLY A 10 61.43 -25.34 -13.18
N SER A 11 60.93 -25.22 -11.95
CA SER A 11 59.86 -24.26 -11.60
C SER A 11 60.41 -22.82 -11.65
N PRO A 12 59.63 -21.72 -11.78
CA PRO A 12 58.38 -21.41 -11.06
C PRO A 12 57.33 -20.75 -12.00
N ALA A 13 56.15 -20.25 -11.65
CA ALA A 13 55.61 -19.71 -10.43
C ALA A 13 54.08 -19.93 -10.42
N ALA A 14 53.57 -20.44 -9.30
CA ALA A 14 52.14 -20.45 -9.05
C ALA A 14 51.68 -19.02 -8.74
N SER A 15 50.97 -18.38 -9.68
CA SER A 15 50.14 -17.22 -9.39
C SER A 15 49.09 -17.64 -8.36
N ALA A 16 49.28 -17.23 -7.11
CA ALA A 16 48.24 -17.31 -6.10
C ALA A 16 47.02 -16.51 -6.59
N PRO A 17 45.80 -17.05 -6.55
CA PRO A 17 44.62 -16.23 -6.78
C PRO A 17 44.56 -15.23 -5.63
N VAL A 18 44.62 -13.93 -5.96
CA VAL A 18 44.18 -12.88 -5.06
C VAL A 18 42.75 -13.25 -4.66
N ARG A 19 42.57 -13.66 -3.40
CA ARG A 19 41.24 -13.81 -2.81
C ARG A 19 40.63 -12.42 -2.87
N GLY A 20 39.87 -12.17 -3.94
CA GLY A 20 38.97 -11.04 -4.01
C GLY A 20 38.21 -11.04 -2.72
N ARG A 21 38.35 -9.96 -1.94
CA ARG A 21 37.56 -9.77 -0.74
C ARG A 21 36.12 -9.95 -1.18
N HIS A 22 35.52 -11.06 -0.78
CA HIS A 22 34.10 -11.31 -0.95
C HIS A 22 33.44 -10.19 -0.16
N ARG A 23 33.11 -9.08 -0.85
CA ARG A 23 32.20 -8.08 -0.32
C ARG A 23 30.91 -8.87 -0.16
N SER A 24 30.67 -9.36 1.05
CA SER A 24 29.36 -9.80 1.45
C SER A 24 28.39 -8.71 1.01
N PRO A 25 27.31 -9.04 0.29
CA PRO A 25 26.30 -8.06 -0.05
C PRO A 25 25.92 -7.37 1.26
N LEU A 26 25.91 -6.03 1.25
CA LEU A 26 25.27 -5.29 2.34
C LEU A 26 23.90 -5.93 2.54
N PRO A 27 23.45 -6.17 3.78
CA PRO A 27 22.05 -6.54 3.98
C PRO A 27 21.25 -5.45 3.25
N GLY A 28 20.49 -5.86 2.23
CA GLY A 28 19.49 -4.99 1.64
C GLY A 28 18.63 -4.44 2.79
N PRO A 29 17.95 -3.30 2.60
CA PRO A 29 16.99 -2.83 3.60
C PRO A 29 16.19 -4.05 4.07
N GLY A 30 16.31 -4.37 5.37
CA GLY A 30 15.70 -5.58 5.94
C GLY A 30 14.23 -5.63 5.52
N PRO A 31 13.64 -6.83 5.37
CA PRO A 31 12.30 -6.97 4.79
C PRO A 31 11.41 -5.92 5.43
N SER A 32 10.96 -4.97 4.62
CA SER A 32 9.94 -4.04 5.03
C SER A 32 8.73 -4.92 5.26
N ASN A 33 8.57 -5.38 6.51
CA ASN A 33 7.51 -6.25 6.97
C ASN A 33 6.21 -5.43 6.97
N VAL A 34 5.80 -5.02 5.78
CA VAL A 34 4.55 -4.33 5.54
C VAL A 34 3.55 -5.44 5.31
N ALA A 35 2.97 -5.93 6.40
CA ALA A 35 1.91 -6.91 6.33
C ALA A 35 0.76 -6.35 5.49
N ARG A 36 0.35 -7.08 4.45
CA ARG A 36 -0.77 -6.70 3.56
C ARG A 36 -2.08 -6.97 4.28
N LEU A 37 -2.97 -5.97 4.36
CA LEU A 37 -4.36 -6.20 4.77
C LEU A 37 -5.08 -7.01 3.68
N MET A 38 -5.83 -8.04 4.09
CA MET A 38 -6.57 -8.92 3.18
C MET A 38 -8.00 -8.40 2.95
N PRO A 39 -8.60 -8.66 1.78
CA PRO A 39 -9.95 -8.19 1.44
C PRO A 39 -11.08 -8.95 2.16
N TRP A 40 -10.74 -9.95 2.97
CA TRP A 40 -11.65 -10.67 3.85
C TRP A 40 -11.21 -10.56 5.31
N SER A 41 -12.19 -10.60 6.21
CA SER A 41 -11.97 -10.69 7.66
C SER A 41 -11.86 -12.14 8.12
N SER A 42 -11.43 -12.33 9.37
CA SER A 42 -11.55 -13.61 10.06
C SER A 42 -13.03 -13.97 10.27
N PRO A 43 -13.36 -15.23 10.61
CA PRO A 43 -14.72 -15.62 10.97
C PRO A 43 -15.32 -14.79 12.11
N GLU A 44 -14.49 -14.26 13.00
CA GLU A 44 -14.84 -13.38 14.12
C GLU A 44 -15.02 -11.91 13.71
N GLY A 45 -14.73 -11.57 12.46
CA GLY A 45 -14.86 -10.22 11.90
C GLY A 45 -13.58 -9.38 11.93
N GLU A 46 -12.48 -9.91 12.48
CA GLU A 46 -11.25 -9.15 12.65
C GLU A 46 -10.46 -9.02 11.33
N PRO A 47 -9.79 -7.87 11.08
CA PRO A 47 -8.95 -7.69 9.88
C PRO A 47 -7.83 -8.74 9.76
N CYS A 48 -7.75 -9.42 8.62
CA CYS A 48 -6.69 -10.40 8.35
C CYS A 48 -5.48 -9.76 7.66
N HIS A 49 -4.27 -10.12 8.09
CA HIS A 49 -3.02 -9.60 7.52
C HIS A 49 -2.13 -10.72 6.99
N LEU A 50 -1.52 -10.51 5.82
CA LEU A 50 -0.53 -11.39 5.22
C LEU A 50 0.87 -10.78 5.36
N GLY A 51 1.71 -11.37 6.20
CA GLY A 51 3.14 -11.08 6.23
C GLY A 51 3.85 -11.86 5.13
N THR A 52 4.25 -11.20 4.05
CA THR A 52 5.04 -11.81 2.98
C THR A 52 6.03 -10.79 2.41
N ASP A 53 7.25 -11.24 2.14
CA ASP A 53 8.27 -10.43 1.46
C ASP A 53 8.05 -10.39 -0.06
N ASP A 54 7.14 -11.23 -0.58
CA ASP A 54 6.81 -11.34 -2.00
C ASP A 54 5.37 -10.83 -2.29
N PRO A 55 5.24 -9.61 -2.83
CA PRO A 55 3.94 -9.07 -3.24
C PRO A 55 3.31 -9.84 -4.42
N GLY A 56 4.04 -10.74 -5.09
CA GLY A 56 3.55 -11.62 -6.15
C GLY A 56 3.15 -13.03 -5.68
N SER A 57 3.18 -13.29 -4.37
CA SER A 57 2.84 -14.61 -3.81
C SER A 57 1.43 -15.06 -4.21
N HIS A 58 1.19 -16.38 -4.17
CA HIS A 58 -0.11 -16.96 -4.52
C HIS A 58 -1.26 -16.34 -3.72
N LEU A 59 -1.08 -16.13 -2.41
CA LEU A 59 -2.09 -15.48 -1.57
C LEU A 59 -2.29 -14.00 -1.92
N SER A 60 -1.24 -13.30 -2.32
CA SER A 60 -1.34 -11.90 -2.78
C SER A 60 -2.15 -11.81 -4.07
N ARG A 61 -1.90 -12.70 -5.03
CA ARG A 61 -2.68 -12.77 -6.28
C ARG A 61 -4.14 -13.15 -6.03
N PHE A 62 -4.38 -14.10 -5.12
CA PHE A 62 -5.73 -14.48 -4.75
C PHE A 62 -6.47 -13.31 -4.08
N ALA A 63 -5.78 -12.51 -3.26
CA ALA A 63 -6.33 -11.27 -2.73
C ALA A 63 -6.72 -10.29 -3.85
N ASP A 64 -5.85 -10.09 -4.85
CA ASP A 64 -6.15 -9.22 -6.00
C ASP A 64 -7.40 -9.70 -6.78
N GLU A 65 -7.56 -11.02 -6.94
CA GLU A 65 -8.74 -11.63 -7.59
C GLU A 65 -10.02 -11.39 -6.78
N VAL A 66 -9.97 -11.52 -5.46
CA VAL A 66 -11.11 -11.24 -4.57
C VAL A 66 -11.47 -9.76 -4.57
N GLU A 67 -10.46 -8.87 -4.50
CA GLU A 67 -10.64 -7.42 -4.59
C GLU A 67 -11.34 -7.03 -5.91
N ALA A 68 -10.86 -7.57 -7.03
CA ALA A 68 -11.49 -7.35 -8.34
C ALA A 68 -12.93 -7.87 -8.38
N GLY A 69 -13.20 -9.02 -7.76
CA GLY A 69 -14.54 -9.58 -7.61
C GLY A 69 -15.48 -8.68 -6.82
N GLN A 70 -15.05 -8.21 -5.65
CA GLN A 70 -15.82 -7.29 -4.79
C GLN A 70 -16.15 -5.98 -5.51
N LEU A 71 -15.18 -5.38 -6.20
CA LEU A 71 -15.41 -4.16 -6.99
C LEU A 71 -16.34 -4.41 -8.19
N GLY A 72 -16.26 -5.58 -8.81
CA GLY A 72 -17.19 -6.01 -9.86
C GLY A 72 -18.63 -6.09 -9.37
N VAL A 73 -18.86 -6.69 -8.20
CA VAL A 73 -20.17 -6.73 -7.54
C VAL A 73 -20.66 -5.32 -7.22
N GLY A 74 -19.80 -4.47 -6.64
CA GLY A 74 -20.13 -3.08 -6.34
C GLY A 74 -20.54 -2.29 -7.59
N ARG A 75 -19.86 -2.48 -8.72
CA ARG A 75 -20.23 -1.86 -9.99
C ARG A 75 -21.62 -2.28 -10.46
N GLN A 76 -21.96 -3.56 -10.34
CA GLN A 76 -23.28 -4.05 -10.73
C GLN A 76 -24.37 -3.49 -9.82
N VAL A 77 -24.15 -3.52 -8.50
CA VAL A 77 -25.08 -2.95 -7.52
C VAL A 77 -25.30 -1.46 -7.76
N LEU A 78 -24.25 -0.70 -8.08
CA LEU A 78 -24.36 0.72 -8.40
C LEU A 78 -25.26 0.97 -9.61
N LEU A 79 -25.14 0.17 -10.67
CA LEU A 79 -25.99 0.28 -11.85
C LEU A 79 -27.45 -0.04 -11.54
N ASP A 80 -27.71 -1.08 -10.76
CA ASP A 80 -29.07 -1.51 -10.45
C ASP A 80 -29.75 -0.57 -9.44
N ALA A 81 -29.03 -0.12 -8.41
CA ALA A 81 -29.51 0.88 -7.47
C ALA A 81 -29.79 2.22 -8.19
N GLY A 82 -28.97 2.61 -9.17
CA GLY A 82 -29.20 3.80 -9.98
C GLY A 82 -30.55 3.79 -10.70
N LYS A 83 -31.02 2.62 -11.16
CA LYS A 83 -32.34 2.48 -11.80
C LYS A 83 -33.48 2.70 -10.81
N VAL A 84 -33.37 2.10 -9.62
CA VAL A 84 -34.37 2.26 -8.54
C VAL A 84 -34.44 3.71 -8.07
N LEU A 85 -33.28 4.35 -7.87
CA LEU A 85 -33.23 5.73 -7.38
C LEU A 85 -33.65 6.76 -8.43
N ALA A 86 -33.59 6.42 -9.72
CA ALA A 86 -34.04 7.30 -10.81
C ALA A 86 -35.58 7.31 -10.98
N ASP A 87 -36.29 6.29 -10.47
CA ASP A 87 -37.74 6.25 -10.50
C ASP A 87 -38.34 6.87 -9.22
N PRO A 88 -38.97 8.05 -9.30
CA PRO A 88 -39.57 8.69 -8.14
C PRO A 88 -40.77 7.92 -7.55
N MET A 89 -41.31 6.94 -8.27
CA MET A 89 -42.41 6.08 -7.83
C MET A 89 -41.92 4.74 -7.25
N SER A 90 -40.60 4.53 -7.17
CA SER A 90 -40.05 3.29 -6.62
C SER A 90 -40.52 3.03 -5.19
N PRO A 91 -40.98 1.80 -4.87
CA PRO A 91 -41.45 1.46 -3.54
C PRO A 91 -40.38 1.70 -2.47
N TYR A 92 -40.79 2.16 -1.29
CA TYR A 92 -39.88 2.40 -0.16
C TYR A 92 -38.99 1.20 0.18
N GLY A 93 -39.52 -0.02 0.06
CA GLY A 93 -38.77 -1.25 0.31
C GLY A 93 -37.60 -1.44 -0.68
N GLU A 94 -37.81 -1.11 -1.96
CA GLU A 94 -36.79 -1.23 -3.00
C GLU A 94 -35.70 -0.17 -2.82
N VAL A 95 -36.08 1.07 -2.52
CA VAL A 95 -35.14 2.16 -2.20
C VAL A 95 -34.30 1.80 -0.96
N ARG A 96 -34.93 1.27 0.09
CA ARG A 96 -34.22 0.82 1.29
C ARG A 96 -33.26 -0.32 0.99
N TYR A 97 -33.68 -1.30 0.18
CA TYR A 97 -32.83 -2.41 -0.23
C TYR A 97 -31.63 -1.95 -1.06
N ALA A 98 -31.86 -1.06 -2.03
CA ALA A 98 -30.80 -0.45 -2.83
C ALA A 98 -29.77 0.28 -1.94
N GLY A 99 -30.24 1.05 -0.94
CA GLY A 99 -29.37 1.71 0.03
C GLY A 99 -28.53 0.73 0.87
N LEU A 100 -29.12 -0.39 1.33
CA LEU A 100 -28.38 -1.42 2.07
C LEU A 100 -27.29 -2.06 1.21
N ARG A 101 -27.62 -2.44 -0.02
CA ARG A 101 -26.66 -3.05 -0.95
C ARG A 101 -25.53 -2.09 -1.34
N LEU A 102 -25.84 -0.81 -1.54
CA LEU A 102 -24.83 0.23 -1.77
C LEU A 102 -23.90 0.38 -0.56
N ALA A 103 -24.44 0.40 0.67
CA ALA A 103 -23.64 0.52 1.88
C ALA A 103 -22.68 -0.67 2.07
N GLU A 104 -23.15 -1.89 1.81
CA GLU A 104 -22.33 -3.11 1.84
C GLU A 104 -21.18 -3.03 0.83
N CYS A 105 -21.49 -2.73 -0.44
CA CYS A 105 -20.47 -2.63 -1.48
C CYS A 105 -19.49 -1.47 -1.26
N LEU A 106 -19.93 -0.37 -0.63
CA LEU A 106 -19.05 0.73 -0.25
C LEU A 106 -18.08 0.32 0.87
N ALA A 107 -18.55 -0.45 1.86
CA ALA A 107 -17.68 -0.99 2.90
C ALA A 107 -16.62 -1.93 2.32
N ASP A 108 -16.99 -2.75 1.33
CA ASP A 108 -16.03 -3.58 0.59
C ASP A 108 -15.02 -2.70 -0.17
N ALA A 109 -15.48 -1.68 -0.90
CA ALA A 109 -14.60 -0.78 -1.66
C ALA A 109 -13.61 -0.02 -0.77
N VAL A 110 -14.04 0.42 0.42
CA VAL A 110 -13.14 1.05 1.41
C VAL A 110 -12.06 0.06 1.86
N ARG A 111 -12.43 -1.19 2.16
CA ARG A 111 -11.45 -2.22 2.54
C ARG A 111 -10.44 -2.53 1.44
N VAL A 112 -10.88 -2.59 0.18
CA VAL A 112 -9.98 -2.74 -0.98
C VAL A 112 -9.05 -1.53 -1.13
N ALA A 113 -9.55 -0.32 -0.89
CA ALA A 113 -8.71 0.88 -0.92
C ALA A 113 -7.65 0.88 0.18
N GLU A 114 -8.00 0.41 1.38
CA GLU A 114 -7.07 0.27 2.51
C GLU A 114 -6.01 -0.83 2.27
N SER A 115 -6.40 -1.96 1.67
CA SER A 115 -5.44 -3.02 1.30
C SER A 115 -4.40 -2.54 0.28
N GLY A 116 -4.82 -1.70 -0.68
CA GLY A 116 -3.95 -1.08 -1.68
C GLY A 116 -3.10 0.09 -1.16
N GLY A 117 -3.62 0.89 -0.22
CA GLY A 117 -2.95 2.08 0.32
C GLY A 117 -1.63 1.78 1.05
N MET A 118 -1.54 0.64 1.73
CA MET A 118 -0.30 0.17 2.36
C MET A 118 0.77 -0.25 1.35
N ARG A 119 0.39 -0.55 0.09
CA ARG A 119 1.33 -0.94 -0.97
C ARG A 119 1.98 0.25 -1.68
N LEU A 120 1.34 1.43 -1.65
CA LEU A 120 1.85 2.64 -2.31
C LEU A 120 2.86 3.43 -1.47
N SER A 121 3.01 3.12 -0.18
CA SER A 121 3.94 3.82 0.74
C SER A 121 5.36 3.22 0.82
N GLY A 122 5.79 2.44 -0.17
CA GLY A 122 7.15 1.88 -0.21
C GLY A 122 8.23 2.96 -0.44
N PRO A 123 9.39 2.91 0.25
CA PRO A 123 10.47 3.90 0.12
C PRO A 123 11.26 3.68 -1.19
N GLY A 124 10.68 4.11 -2.31
CA GLY A 124 11.30 4.03 -3.64
C GLY A 124 11.54 5.39 -4.30
N GLY A 125 11.01 6.48 -3.75
CA GLY A 125 11.27 7.83 -4.23
C GLY A 125 12.46 8.45 -3.50
N ARG A 126 13.69 8.12 -3.89
CA ARG A 126 14.81 9.03 -3.58
C ARG A 126 14.73 10.19 -4.59
N PRO A 127 14.45 11.43 -4.17
CA PRO A 127 14.82 12.56 -4.99
C PRO A 127 16.35 12.54 -5.10
N ASP A 128 16.85 12.55 -6.33
CA ASP A 128 18.24 12.77 -6.69
C ASP A 128 18.71 14.07 -6.00
N GLU A 129 19.41 13.96 -4.87
CA GLU A 129 20.11 15.06 -4.22
C GLU A 129 21.25 15.51 -5.16
N ARG A 130 20.90 16.35 -6.13
CA ARG A 130 21.85 17.30 -6.69
C ARG A 130 22.20 18.27 -5.57
N THR A 131 23.35 18.04 -4.95
CA THR A 131 24.04 19.04 -4.15
C THR A 131 24.50 20.11 -5.12
N ASP A 132 23.72 21.18 -5.24
CA ASP A 132 24.19 22.46 -5.77
C ASP A 132 24.34 23.41 -4.58
N GLU A 133 25.50 23.34 -3.92
CA GLU A 133 25.89 24.29 -2.90
C GLU A 133 26.49 25.54 -3.55
N GLY A 134 25.89 26.70 -3.25
CA GLY A 134 26.41 28.03 -3.54
C GLY A 134 25.32 28.88 -4.22
N GLY A 135 24.51 29.69 -3.55
CA GLY A 135 24.84 30.61 -2.47
C GLY A 135 24.88 32.02 -3.05
N ASP A 136 23.80 32.79 -2.89
CA ASP A 136 23.88 34.19 -2.45
C ASP A 136 22.49 34.76 -2.14
N ARG A 137 22.44 35.50 -1.03
CA ARG A 137 21.28 36.16 -0.46
C ARG A 137 21.20 37.57 -1.04
N ASP A 138 20.01 38.07 -1.40
CA ASP A 138 19.64 39.47 -1.14
C ASP A 138 18.14 39.75 -1.33
N GLY A 139 17.59 40.62 -0.46
CA GLY A 139 16.31 41.33 -0.57
C GLY A 139 15.04 40.48 -0.45
N GLY A 140 14.10 40.69 0.48
CA GLY A 140 13.61 41.94 1.04
C GLY A 140 12.15 42.13 0.62
N GLU A 141 11.23 41.97 1.59
CA GLU A 141 9.86 42.54 1.65
C GLU A 141 8.89 42.10 0.53
N ASP A 142 7.72 41.52 0.77
CA ASP A 142 6.59 42.14 1.44
C ASP A 142 5.52 41.11 1.85
N ARG A 143 4.75 41.51 2.85
CA ARG A 143 3.57 40.82 3.39
C ARG A 143 2.45 40.75 2.35
N GLU A 144 1.81 39.58 2.23
CA GLU A 144 0.36 39.53 2.03
C GLU A 144 -0.27 38.56 3.05
N ASP A 145 -0.94 39.17 4.01
CA ASP A 145 -1.88 38.53 4.94
C ASP A 145 -3.04 37.94 4.13
N VAL A 146 -3.04 36.62 3.93
CA VAL A 146 -4.20 35.94 3.36
C VAL A 146 -5.17 35.62 4.51
N PRO A 147 -6.41 36.17 4.52
CA PRO A 147 -7.35 35.91 5.60
C PRO A 147 -7.72 34.44 5.65
N ARG A 148 -7.46 33.84 6.82
CA ARG A 148 -7.83 32.49 7.20
C ARG A 148 -9.36 32.40 7.27
N VAL A 149 -10.00 31.71 6.32
CA VAL A 149 -11.43 31.41 6.39
C VAL A 149 -11.68 30.42 7.53
N VAL A 150 -12.29 30.92 8.61
CA VAL A 150 -12.77 30.09 9.71
C VAL A 150 -14.16 29.60 9.32
N ALA A 151 -14.28 28.30 9.03
CA ALA A 151 -15.58 27.66 8.89
C ALA A 151 -16.20 27.55 10.28
N GLU A 152 -17.19 28.39 10.58
CA GLU A 152 -18.06 28.20 11.75
C GLU A 152 -18.96 26.98 11.50
N SER A 153 -18.61 25.84 12.11
CA SER A 153 -19.49 24.69 12.22
C SER A 153 -20.53 24.97 13.31
N GLY A 154 -21.75 25.22 12.86
CA GLY A 154 -22.91 25.43 13.71
C GLY A 154 -23.22 24.26 14.64
N GLY A 155 -23.41 24.59 15.92
CA GLY A 155 -24.51 24.12 16.76
C GLY A 155 -24.62 22.61 17.04
N ALA A 156 -23.87 22.12 18.02
CA ALA A 156 -24.23 20.90 18.73
C ALA A 156 -25.47 21.16 19.60
N ARG A 157 -26.64 20.64 19.21
CA ARG A 157 -27.80 20.51 20.10
C ARG A 157 -27.57 19.31 21.01
N THR A 158 -27.35 19.56 22.29
CA THR A 158 -27.39 18.51 23.33
C THR A 158 -28.85 18.14 23.58
N VAL A 159 -29.25 16.93 23.16
CA VAL A 159 -30.48 16.30 23.65
C VAL A 159 -30.23 15.89 25.09
N LYS A 160 -30.98 16.50 26.01
CA LYS A 160 -31.05 16.11 27.41
C LYS A 160 -32.00 14.93 27.52
N GLU A 161 -31.45 13.76 27.85
CA GLU A 161 -32.21 12.55 28.15
C GLU A 161 -33.12 12.79 29.38
N PRO A 162 -34.43 12.49 29.32
CA PRO A 162 -35.29 12.59 30.49
C PRO A 162 -35.07 11.37 31.40
N GLN A 163 -34.39 11.58 32.52
CA GLN A 163 -34.46 10.68 33.67
C GLN A 163 -35.82 10.86 34.37
N GLY A 164 -36.56 9.76 34.49
CA GLY A 164 -37.71 9.63 35.38
C GLY A 164 -38.43 8.31 35.12
N ARG A 165 -38.97 7.60 36.10
CA ARG A 165 -38.97 7.70 37.57
C ARG A 165 -39.51 6.37 38.07
#